data_AF-A0A7W1EF14-F1
#
_entry.id   AF-A0A7W1EF14-F1
#
_cell.length_a   1.000
_cell.length_b   1.000
_cell.length_c   1.000
_cell.angle_alpha   90.00
_cell.angle_beta   90.00
_cell.angle_gamma   90.00
#
_symmetry.space_group_name_H-M   'P 1'
#
loop_
_entity.id
_entity.type
_entity.pdbx_description
1 polymer ?
#
loop_
_entity_poly.entity_id
_entity_poly.type
_entity_poly.pdbx_seq_one_letter_code
_entity_poly.pdbx_strand_id
1 'polypeptide(L)'
;MFSSKNNRTDFFFFALICVLVIYVVCRAALIDITHDEAYSFYNMKKFWYVEALCTGNTHWLNSAAIKLAILFNQESLLAIRWFTIISAFVFFLVTFYWISSVKELHLKLLIFSVLLLNPYILDYFSIARGYASGLMFQALALYCFVSAVKSQKKYLGFLSLFFAGLSPLSNFSYIYFFMAFCLVYFFVYYFKTGFSFFKNKKFYRDLLYSICISALVIRAFIFMTKCSNDVVGAGTPLLSEFFHVFTDGLIYRKLQVSVDTLTILSGFVFALILASTAYGIVLRKKHRNPLYLYASCILVIILSVTALNYFCFHLVLPYYRSAVFLFPTTAICFICFINALIKNILLKKMAMYSISLLLFINFLFSINFKWVFDFYIQANLKDSFTYLEKEGARHVGISPELYGGYRNYYQMTWKYHYSFFGEPIHTNLPKGISKNKNRLKEFDHIVLFPPYDMSYYKNNQVKFTAEKIFPETGTLILKVRAD
;
A
#
# COMPACT_ATOMS: atom_id res chain seq x y z
N MET A 1 -24.93 21.44 -9.82
CA MET A 1 -24.54 20.15 -9.21
C MET A 1 -25.65 19.16 -9.57
N PHE A 2 -25.30 18.08 -10.27
CA PHE A 2 -26.09 16.88 -10.64
C PHE A 2 -27.49 17.07 -11.26
N SER A 3 -27.49 17.25 -12.58
CA SER A 3 -28.68 17.17 -13.45
C SER A 3 -29.13 15.71 -13.58
N SER A 4 -30.39 15.44 -13.20
CA SER A 4 -31.16 14.18 -13.34
C SER A 4 -30.36 12.91 -13.00
N LYS A 5 -30.42 12.51 -11.72
CA LYS A 5 -29.87 11.24 -11.25
C LYS A 5 -30.51 10.09 -12.04
N ASN A 6 -29.69 9.29 -12.72
CA ASN A 6 -30.10 7.96 -13.11
C ASN A 6 -29.99 7.06 -11.87
N ASN A 7 -30.95 7.23 -10.94
CA ASN A 7 -30.96 6.64 -9.59
C ASN A 7 -30.64 5.14 -9.60
N ARG A 8 -31.08 4.40 -10.64
CA ARG A 8 -30.84 2.96 -10.76
C ARG A 8 -29.36 2.63 -10.98
N THR A 9 -28.67 3.35 -11.86
CA THR A 9 -27.24 3.09 -12.13
C THR A 9 -26.37 3.46 -10.93
N ASP A 10 -26.68 4.57 -10.25
CA ASP A 10 -25.92 4.98 -9.07
C ASP A 10 -26.15 3.99 -7.91
N PHE A 11 -27.38 3.50 -7.74
CA PHE A 11 -27.68 2.45 -6.77
C PHE A 11 -26.90 1.15 -7.06
N PHE A 12 -26.81 0.74 -8.34
CA PHE A 12 -26.01 -0.43 -8.72
C PHE A 12 -24.53 -0.29 -8.33
N PHE A 13 -23.89 0.83 -8.65
CA PHE A 13 -22.49 1.06 -8.26
C PHE A 13 -22.30 1.19 -6.75
N PHE A 14 -23.28 1.78 -6.04
CA PHE A 14 -23.25 1.82 -4.58
C PHE A 14 -23.30 0.41 -3.99
N ALA A 15 -24.18 -0.46 -4.49
CA ALA A 15 -24.25 -1.85 -4.05
C ALA A 15 -22.94 -2.62 -4.32
N LEU A 16 -22.32 -2.44 -5.49
CA LEU A 16 -21.01 -3.03 -5.79
C LEU A 16 -19.92 -2.55 -4.82
N ILE A 17 -19.95 -1.27 -4.45
CA ILE A 17 -19.02 -0.72 -3.45
C ILE A 17 -19.27 -1.35 -2.08
N CYS A 18 -20.53 -1.52 -1.66
CA CYS A 18 -20.83 -2.24 -0.41
C CYS A 18 -20.28 -3.68 -0.43
N VAL A 19 -20.39 -4.40 -1.55
CA VAL A 19 -19.79 -5.73 -1.71
C VAL A 19 -18.27 -5.69 -1.57
N LEU A 20 -17.60 -4.70 -2.17
CA LEU A 20 -16.14 -4.52 -2.02
C LEU A 20 -15.74 -4.15 -0.60
N VAL A 21 -16.53 -3.35 0.13
CA VAL A 21 -16.29 -3.06 1.54
C VAL A 21 -16.37 -4.34 2.36
N ILE A 22 -17.41 -5.16 2.16
CA ILE A 22 -17.56 -6.45 2.83
C ILE A 22 -16.35 -7.34 2.52
N TYR A 23 -15.93 -7.42 1.26
CA TYR A 23 -14.74 -8.15 0.86
C TYR A 23 -13.48 -7.70 1.61
N VAL A 24 -13.20 -6.39 1.65
CA VAL A 24 -12.04 -5.83 2.38
C VAL A 24 -12.13 -6.12 3.87
N VAL A 25 -13.31 -6.01 4.49
CA VAL A 25 -13.51 -6.32 5.92
C VAL A 25 -13.27 -7.80 6.20
N CYS A 26 -13.83 -8.69 5.38
CA CYS A 26 -13.60 -10.14 5.49
C CYS A 26 -12.12 -10.47 5.34
N ARG A 27 -11.43 -9.87 4.35
CA ARG A 27 -9.98 -10.03 4.20
C ARG A 27 -9.20 -9.52 5.41
N ALA A 28 -9.51 -8.33 5.90
CA ALA A 28 -8.87 -7.77 7.08
C ALA A 28 -9.08 -8.62 8.35
N ALA A 29 -10.15 -9.41 8.41
CA ALA A 29 -10.39 -10.34 9.51
C ALA A 29 -9.67 -11.70 9.34
N LEU A 30 -9.49 -12.16 8.10
CA LEU A 30 -9.05 -13.52 7.77
C LEU A 30 -7.56 -13.63 7.42
N ILE A 31 -6.95 -12.61 6.83
CA ILE A 31 -5.51 -12.61 6.54
C ILE A 31 -4.75 -12.62 7.86
N ASP A 32 -3.75 -13.48 7.99
CA ASP A 32 -2.91 -13.52 9.18
C ASP A 32 -2.11 -12.22 9.39
N ILE A 33 -1.52 -12.07 10.58
CA ILE A 33 -0.69 -10.89 10.87
C ILE A 33 0.53 -10.88 9.94
N THR A 34 0.76 -9.76 9.26
CA THR A 34 2.01 -9.60 8.50
C THR A 34 3.17 -9.23 9.42
N HIS A 35 4.41 -9.49 8.98
CA HIS A 35 5.61 -9.14 9.74
C HIS A 35 5.65 -7.66 10.11
N ASP A 36 5.33 -6.80 9.13
CA ASP A 36 5.31 -5.36 9.30
C ASP A 36 4.24 -4.91 10.31
N GLU A 37 3.03 -5.50 10.26
CA GLU A 37 1.97 -5.22 11.23
C GLU A 37 2.34 -5.71 12.64
N ALA A 38 2.90 -6.91 12.74
CA ALA A 38 3.33 -7.49 14.02
C ALA A 38 4.38 -6.59 14.69
N TYR A 39 5.35 -6.10 13.92
CA TYR A 39 6.38 -5.21 14.43
C TYR A 39 5.82 -3.82 14.81
N SER A 40 4.91 -3.24 14.01
CA SER A 40 4.19 -2.01 14.40
C SER A 40 3.39 -2.20 15.70
N PHE A 41 2.69 -3.32 15.83
CA PHE A 41 1.93 -3.66 17.04
C PHE A 41 2.84 -3.78 18.26
N TYR A 42 3.95 -4.50 18.16
CA TYR A 42 4.93 -4.64 19.23
C TYR A 42 5.45 -3.29 19.73
N ASN A 43 5.86 -2.42 18.80
CA ASN A 43 6.39 -1.09 19.13
C ASN A 43 5.33 -0.25 19.86
N MET A 44 4.07 -0.29 19.42
CA MET A 44 2.98 0.46 20.07
C MET A 44 2.57 -0.14 21.42
N LYS A 45 2.61 -1.47 21.55
CA LYS A 45 2.27 -2.17 22.79
C LYS A 45 3.32 -1.94 23.88
N LYS A 46 4.61 -2.11 23.56
CA LYS A 46 5.72 -1.85 24.50
C LYS A 46 6.03 -0.36 24.69
N PHE A 47 5.45 0.51 23.86
CA PHE A 47 5.74 1.95 23.83
C PHE A 47 7.24 2.25 23.65
N TRP A 48 7.88 1.51 22.76
CA TRP A 48 9.29 1.71 22.43
C TRP A 48 9.42 2.90 21.47
N TYR A 49 9.39 4.12 22.03
CA TYR A 49 9.34 5.36 21.24
C TYR A 49 10.56 5.55 20.34
N VAL A 50 11.75 5.16 20.79
CA VAL A 50 12.98 5.24 19.98
C VAL A 50 12.81 4.40 18.72
N GLU A 51 12.46 3.13 18.88
CA GLU A 51 12.27 2.22 17.75
C GLU A 51 11.14 2.67 16.84
N ALA A 52 10.02 3.11 17.42
CA ALA A 52 8.90 3.66 16.68
C ALA A 52 9.30 4.88 15.83
N LEU A 53 10.24 5.70 16.28
CA LEU A 53 10.71 6.84 15.48
C LEU A 53 11.83 6.45 14.51
N CYS A 54 12.60 5.40 14.81
CA CYS A 54 13.80 5.01 14.07
C CYS A 54 13.52 4.15 12.83
N THR A 55 12.35 3.51 12.71
CA THR A 55 12.03 2.62 11.58
C THR A 55 11.12 3.27 10.54
N GLY A 56 11.41 3.01 9.26
CA GLY A 56 10.54 3.32 8.13
C GLY A 56 9.22 2.54 8.16
N ASN A 57 9.13 1.53 9.02
CA ASN A 57 7.92 0.76 9.25
C ASN A 57 6.84 1.52 10.05
N THR A 58 7.20 2.62 10.73
CA THR A 58 6.25 3.40 11.54
C THR A 58 5.55 4.45 10.70
N HIS A 59 4.30 4.14 10.39
CA HIS A 59 3.34 5.03 9.75
C HIS A 59 2.57 5.77 10.84
N TRP A 60 2.87 7.04 11.11
CA TRP A 60 2.42 7.69 12.35
C TRP A 60 0.92 7.64 12.62
N LEU A 61 0.07 7.93 11.63
CA LEU A 61 -1.38 7.86 11.82
C LEU A 61 -1.88 6.43 12.04
N ASN A 62 -1.29 5.45 11.35
CA ASN A 62 -1.61 4.04 11.53
C ASN A 62 -1.12 3.50 12.88
N SER A 63 0.11 3.82 13.27
CA SER A 63 0.68 3.48 14.58
C SER A 63 -0.13 4.10 15.73
N ALA A 64 -0.58 5.35 15.58
CA ALA A 64 -1.49 5.98 16.54
C ALA A 64 -2.84 5.24 16.60
N ALA A 65 -3.40 4.81 15.47
CA ALA A 65 -4.62 4.02 15.43
C ALA A 65 -4.48 2.65 16.10
N ILE A 66 -3.35 1.95 15.88
CA ILE A 66 -3.01 0.70 16.57
C ILE A 66 -2.89 0.95 18.07
N LYS A 67 -2.19 2.02 18.47
CA LYS A 67 -2.06 2.39 19.89
C LYS A 67 -3.42 2.65 20.53
N LEU A 68 -4.32 3.34 19.84
CA LEU A 68 -5.68 3.58 20.31
C LEU A 68 -6.44 2.27 20.53
N ALA A 69 -6.36 1.31 19.60
CA ALA A 69 -6.97 0.00 19.78
C ALA A 69 -6.42 -0.74 21.02
N ILE A 70 -5.10 -0.72 21.21
CA ILE A 70 -4.44 -1.31 22.40
C ILE A 70 -4.92 -0.63 23.70
N LEU A 71 -5.09 0.70 23.71
CA LEU A 71 -5.60 1.42 24.88
C LEU A 71 -7.03 1.01 25.27
N PHE A 72 -7.83 0.53 24.31
CA PHE A 72 -9.15 -0.06 24.55
C PHE A 72 -9.10 -1.58 24.79
N ASN A 73 -7.93 -2.14 25.05
CA ASN A 73 -7.69 -3.59 25.20
C ASN A 73 -8.16 -4.42 23.98
N GLN A 74 -8.13 -3.83 22.78
CA GLN A 74 -8.51 -4.48 21.53
C GLN A 74 -7.26 -4.86 20.73
N GLU A 75 -6.92 -6.15 20.74
CA GLU A 75 -5.71 -6.68 20.09
C GLU A 75 -6.01 -7.64 18.94
N SER A 76 -7.29 -7.80 18.57
CA SER A 76 -7.66 -8.62 17.41
C SER A 76 -7.14 -8.01 16.11
N LEU A 77 -6.97 -8.85 15.07
CA LEU A 77 -6.54 -8.41 13.74
C LEU A 77 -7.45 -7.31 13.18
N LEU A 78 -8.78 -7.47 13.30
CA LEU A 78 -9.74 -6.47 12.86
C LEU A 78 -9.58 -5.16 13.65
N ALA A 79 -9.36 -5.26 14.96
CA ALA A 79 -9.13 -4.09 15.79
C ALA A 79 -7.89 -3.34 15.31
N ILE A 80 -6.71 -3.94 15.21
CA ILE A 80 -5.52 -3.21 14.78
C ILE A 80 -5.61 -2.65 13.34
N ARG A 81 -6.49 -3.23 12.49
CA ARG A 81 -6.76 -2.81 11.10
C ARG A 81 -7.90 -1.80 10.94
N TRP A 82 -8.53 -1.35 12.03
CA TRP A 82 -9.76 -0.51 11.97
C TRP A 82 -9.59 0.74 11.11
N PHE A 83 -8.44 1.42 11.22
CA PHE A 83 -8.20 2.68 10.51
C PHE A 83 -7.96 2.47 9.01
N THR A 84 -7.33 1.35 8.64
CA THR A 84 -7.20 0.94 7.23
C THR A 84 -8.57 0.69 6.61
N ILE A 85 -9.47 0.00 7.32
CA ILE A 85 -10.83 -0.30 6.84
C ILE A 85 -11.63 0.99 6.63
N ILE A 86 -11.56 1.93 7.58
CA ILE A 86 -12.19 3.25 7.43
C ILE A 86 -11.59 3.99 6.23
N SER A 87 -10.27 3.92 6.05
CA SER A 87 -9.58 4.54 4.91
C SER A 87 -10.06 3.97 3.58
N ALA A 88 -10.25 2.65 3.50
CA ALA A 88 -10.83 1.97 2.34
C ALA A 88 -12.24 2.47 2.04
N PHE A 89 -13.10 2.51 3.06
CA PHE A 89 -14.48 2.98 2.93
C PHE A 89 -14.55 4.41 2.39
N VAL A 90 -13.75 5.33 2.96
CA VAL A 90 -13.72 6.73 2.51
C VAL A 90 -13.16 6.85 1.09
N PHE A 91 -12.11 6.10 0.74
CA PHE A 91 -11.58 6.06 -0.63
C PHE A 91 -12.65 5.57 -1.63
N PHE A 92 -13.41 4.53 -1.28
CA PHE A 92 -14.50 4.02 -2.11
C PHE A 92 -15.65 5.02 -2.23
N LEU A 93 -16.00 5.73 -1.16
CA LEU A 93 -17.01 6.80 -1.21
C LEU A 93 -16.59 7.97 -2.11
N VAL A 94 -15.32 8.41 -2.04
CA VAL A 94 -14.81 9.46 -2.94
C VAL A 94 -14.88 8.99 -4.39
N THR A 95 -14.54 7.73 -4.65
CA THR A 95 -14.66 7.12 -5.98
C THR A 95 -16.12 7.03 -6.44
N PHE A 96 -17.03 6.66 -5.55
CA PHE A 96 -18.48 6.66 -5.81
C PHE A 96 -18.99 8.03 -6.23
N TYR A 97 -18.57 9.10 -5.54
CA TYR A 97 -18.95 10.46 -5.92
C TYR A 97 -18.43 10.84 -7.31
N TRP A 98 -17.24 10.37 -7.69
CA TRP A 98 -16.75 10.55 -9.06
C TRP A 98 -17.59 9.75 -10.07
N ILE A 99 -17.86 8.48 -9.82
CA ILE A 99 -18.73 7.63 -10.67
C ILE A 99 -20.10 8.28 -10.87
N SER A 100 -20.74 8.74 -9.78
CA SER A 100 -22.05 9.38 -9.79
C SER A 100 -22.07 10.72 -10.54
N SER A 101 -20.91 11.37 -10.68
CA SER A 101 -20.79 12.62 -11.44
C SER A 101 -20.75 12.43 -12.96
N VAL A 102 -20.55 11.20 -13.43
CA VAL A 102 -20.46 10.82 -14.83
C VAL A 102 -21.81 10.30 -15.32
N LYS A 103 -22.19 10.60 -16.57
CA LYS A 103 -23.48 10.13 -17.13
C LYS A 103 -23.35 8.77 -17.82
N GLU A 104 -22.20 8.56 -18.46
CA GLU A 104 -21.95 7.45 -19.37
C GLU A 104 -21.58 6.16 -18.62
N LEU A 105 -22.38 5.10 -18.81
CA LEU A 105 -22.18 3.80 -18.14
C LEU A 105 -20.78 3.19 -18.40
N HIS A 106 -20.30 3.23 -19.65
CA HIS A 106 -18.98 2.69 -20.00
C HIS A 106 -17.84 3.40 -19.25
N LEU A 107 -17.95 4.72 -19.03
CA LEU A 107 -16.98 5.46 -18.24
C LEU A 107 -17.14 5.19 -16.73
N LYS A 108 -18.37 5.02 -16.22
CA LYS A 108 -18.60 4.59 -14.83
C LYS A 108 -17.94 3.23 -14.54
N LEU A 109 -18.11 2.25 -15.44
CA LEU A 109 -17.48 0.94 -15.33
C LEU A 109 -15.96 1.03 -15.39
N LEU A 110 -15.41 1.88 -16.27
CA LEU A 110 -13.96 2.07 -16.34
C LEU A 110 -13.41 2.66 -15.04
N ILE A 111 -14.06 3.71 -14.50
CA ILE A 111 -13.67 4.31 -13.22
C ILE A 111 -13.71 3.27 -12.11
N PHE A 112 -14.82 2.53 -11.98
CA PHE A 112 -14.98 1.48 -10.98
C PHE A 112 -13.89 0.42 -11.11
N SER A 113 -13.65 -0.09 -12.32
CA SER A 113 -12.71 -1.19 -12.54
C SER A 113 -11.27 -0.79 -12.28
N VAL A 114 -10.84 0.37 -12.79
CA VAL A 114 -9.44 0.83 -12.65
C VAL A 114 -9.13 1.20 -11.21
N LEU A 115 -10.02 1.89 -10.51
CA LEU A 115 -9.74 2.37 -9.14
C LEU A 115 -10.02 1.34 -8.05
N LEU A 116 -11.02 0.48 -8.22
CA LEU A 116 -11.54 -0.36 -7.13
C LEU A 116 -11.29 -1.86 -7.32
N LEU A 117 -10.94 -2.31 -8.53
CA LEU A 117 -10.71 -3.74 -8.82
C LEU A 117 -9.23 -4.10 -9.00
N ASN A 118 -8.30 -3.24 -8.56
CA ASN A 118 -6.88 -3.58 -8.53
C ASN A 118 -6.59 -4.43 -7.27
N PRO A 119 -6.27 -5.73 -7.41
CA PRO A 119 -6.10 -6.63 -6.26
C PRO A 119 -4.93 -6.22 -5.35
N TYR A 120 -3.84 -5.72 -5.93
CA TYR A 120 -2.69 -5.23 -5.18
C TYR A 120 -3.03 -4.02 -4.30
N ILE A 121 -3.85 -3.09 -4.80
CA ILE A 121 -4.31 -1.95 -4.00
C ILE A 121 -5.28 -2.42 -2.89
N LEU A 122 -6.15 -3.39 -3.18
CA LEU A 122 -7.09 -3.96 -2.20
C LEU A 122 -6.39 -4.69 -1.04
N ASP A 123 -5.19 -5.24 -1.26
CA ASP A 123 -4.37 -5.82 -0.18
C ASP A 123 -4.05 -4.78 0.89
N TYR A 124 -3.61 -3.59 0.48
CA TYR A 124 -3.26 -2.52 1.42
C TYR A 124 -4.46 -1.93 2.13
N PHE A 125 -5.67 -2.06 1.56
CA PHE A 125 -6.92 -1.75 2.26
C PHE A 125 -7.30 -2.78 3.32
N SER A 126 -6.63 -3.93 3.37
CA SER A 126 -6.93 -5.04 4.28
C SER A 126 -5.89 -5.23 5.40
N ILE A 127 -4.79 -4.48 5.42
CA ILE A 127 -3.70 -4.59 6.41
C ILE A 127 -3.42 -3.25 7.11
N ALA A 128 -2.98 -3.29 8.37
CA ALA A 128 -2.73 -2.14 9.25
C ALA A 128 -1.42 -1.43 8.87
N ARG A 129 -1.43 -0.74 7.73
CA ARG A 129 -0.29 -0.01 7.16
C ARG A 129 -0.72 1.37 6.69
N GLY A 130 0.24 2.28 6.56
CA GLY A 130 0.00 3.67 6.14
C GLY A 130 -0.47 3.88 4.71
N TYR A 131 -0.46 2.84 3.87
CA TYR A 131 -0.77 2.95 2.43
C TYR A 131 -2.24 3.28 2.18
N ALA A 132 -3.18 2.62 2.87
CA ALA A 132 -4.61 2.85 2.71
C ALA A 132 -5.02 4.29 3.09
N SER A 133 -4.51 4.78 4.22
CA SER A 133 -4.77 6.16 4.67
C SER A 133 -4.10 7.18 3.77
N GLY A 134 -2.91 6.89 3.25
CA GLY A 134 -2.27 7.70 2.19
C GLY A 134 -3.15 7.83 0.95
N LEU A 135 -3.67 6.72 0.43
CA LEU A 135 -4.60 6.69 -0.72
C LEU A 135 -5.88 7.47 -0.44
N MET A 136 -6.48 7.26 0.74
CA MET A 136 -7.68 7.98 1.18
C MET A 136 -7.44 9.49 1.17
N PHE A 137 -6.38 9.96 1.82
CA PHE A 137 -6.09 11.39 1.92
C PHE A 137 -5.70 12.01 0.58
N GLN A 138 -5.00 11.28 -0.28
CA GLN A 138 -4.72 11.69 -1.65
C GLN A 138 -6.02 11.88 -2.46
N ALA A 139 -6.95 10.92 -2.37
CA ALA A 139 -8.23 11.02 -3.06
C ALA A 139 -9.09 12.18 -2.52
N LEU A 140 -9.15 12.36 -1.20
CA LEU A 140 -9.84 13.49 -0.57
C LEU A 140 -9.24 14.83 -0.97
N ALA A 141 -7.90 14.94 -1.01
CA ALA A 141 -7.20 16.15 -1.45
C ALA A 141 -7.60 16.52 -2.89
N LEU A 142 -7.53 15.57 -3.82
CA LEU A 142 -7.92 15.80 -5.22
C LEU A 142 -9.40 16.16 -5.35
N TYR A 143 -10.29 15.45 -4.64
CA TYR A 143 -11.73 15.71 -4.64
C TYR A 143 -12.07 17.11 -4.14
N CYS A 144 -11.54 17.48 -2.97
CA CYS A 144 -11.75 18.81 -2.38
C CYS A 144 -11.16 19.90 -3.25
N PHE A 145 -9.97 19.70 -3.83
CA PHE A 145 -9.30 20.68 -4.69
C PHE A 145 -10.11 20.99 -5.94
N VAL A 146 -10.51 19.96 -6.69
CA VAL A 146 -11.31 20.15 -7.91
C VAL A 146 -12.68 20.74 -7.59
N SER A 147 -13.28 20.34 -6.47
CA SER A 147 -14.55 20.91 -6.00
C SER A 147 -14.40 22.38 -5.65
N ALA A 148 -13.30 22.77 -5.01
CA ALA A 148 -12.99 24.15 -4.65
C ALA A 148 -12.77 25.02 -5.89
N VAL A 149 -12.04 24.53 -6.89
CA VAL A 149 -11.81 25.24 -8.16
C VAL A 149 -13.11 25.46 -8.93
N LYS A 150 -14.01 24.47 -8.96
CA LYS A 150 -15.30 24.59 -9.67
C LYS A 150 -16.30 25.48 -8.94
N SER A 151 -16.43 25.32 -7.63
CA SER A 151 -17.45 26.01 -6.83
C SER A 151 -17.00 27.35 -6.26
N GLN A 152 -15.71 27.69 -6.41
CA GLN A 152 -15.08 28.87 -5.80
C GLN A 152 -15.18 28.90 -4.25
N LYS A 153 -15.49 27.76 -3.61
CA LYS A 153 -15.57 27.62 -2.15
C LYS A 153 -14.18 27.50 -1.54
N LYS A 154 -13.72 28.59 -0.92
CA LYS A 154 -12.36 28.72 -0.37
C LYS A 154 -12.03 27.71 0.75
N TYR A 155 -13.00 27.30 1.57
CA TYR A 155 -12.75 26.32 2.65
C TYR A 155 -12.37 24.94 2.12
N LEU A 156 -12.92 24.53 0.96
CA LEU A 156 -12.55 23.28 0.30
C LEU A 156 -11.10 23.32 -0.22
N GLY A 157 -10.60 24.51 -0.58
CA GLY A 157 -9.19 24.71 -0.94
C GLY A 157 -8.27 24.37 0.24
N PHE A 158 -8.48 24.99 1.39
CA PHE A 158 -7.68 24.66 2.58
C PHE A 158 -7.84 23.20 3.01
N LEU A 159 -9.06 22.65 2.97
CA LEU A 159 -9.30 21.24 3.28
C LEU A 159 -8.54 20.30 2.34
N SER A 160 -8.39 20.67 1.07
CA SER A 160 -7.59 19.90 0.12
C SER A 160 -6.10 19.89 0.47
N LEU A 161 -5.56 21.04 0.88
CA LEU A 161 -4.17 21.14 1.35
C LEU A 161 -3.97 20.37 2.66
N PHE A 162 -4.93 20.44 3.57
CA PHE A 162 -4.93 19.70 4.83
C PHE A 162 -4.87 18.20 4.59
N PHE A 163 -5.75 17.65 3.75
CA PHE A 163 -5.69 16.23 3.40
C PHE A 163 -4.40 15.86 2.66
N ALA A 164 -3.91 16.71 1.76
CA ALA A 164 -2.62 16.48 1.11
C ALA A 164 -1.49 16.37 2.14
N GLY A 165 -1.49 17.19 3.19
CA GLY A 165 -0.50 17.14 4.28
C GLY A 165 -0.64 15.93 5.21
N LEU A 166 -1.84 15.36 5.38
CA LEU A 166 -2.03 14.11 6.13
C LEU A 166 -1.55 12.87 5.37
N SER A 167 -1.41 12.93 4.04
CA SER A 167 -0.93 11.80 3.25
C SER A 167 0.52 11.39 3.56
N PRO A 168 1.54 12.28 3.63
CA PRO A 168 2.88 11.89 4.05
C PRO A 168 3.00 11.50 5.52
N LEU A 169 2.08 11.95 6.39
CA LEU A 169 1.99 11.49 7.79
C LEU A 169 1.38 10.09 7.91
N SER A 170 0.61 9.68 6.91
CA SER A 170 0.13 8.32 6.77
C SER A 170 1.24 7.40 6.32
N ASN A 171 1.99 7.81 5.29
CA ASN A 171 3.11 7.06 4.77
C ASN A 171 4.10 8.01 4.11
N PHE A 172 5.37 7.95 4.50
CA PHE A 172 6.37 8.92 4.10
C PHE A 172 6.60 9.00 2.58
N SER A 173 6.34 7.94 1.81
CA SER A 173 6.44 7.97 0.35
C SER A 173 5.45 8.94 -0.30
N TYR A 174 4.37 9.33 0.39
CA TYR A 174 3.42 10.32 -0.11
C TYR A 174 3.95 11.76 -0.06
N ILE A 175 5.19 11.98 0.42
CA ILE A 175 5.85 13.28 0.34
C ILE A 175 5.97 13.78 -1.10
N TYR A 176 6.18 12.87 -2.06
CA TYR A 176 6.21 13.18 -3.48
C TYR A 176 4.88 13.78 -3.95
N PHE A 177 3.76 13.15 -3.57
CA PHE A 177 2.44 13.67 -3.87
C PHE A 177 2.20 15.02 -3.17
N PHE A 178 2.54 15.15 -1.89
CA PHE A 178 2.33 16.38 -1.14
C PHE A 178 3.09 17.57 -1.73
N MET A 179 4.38 17.40 -2.07
CA MET A 179 5.18 18.45 -2.70
C MET A 179 4.58 18.88 -4.05
N ALA A 180 4.21 17.91 -4.89
CA ALA A 180 3.59 18.18 -6.18
C ALA A 180 2.24 18.89 -6.03
N PHE A 181 1.42 18.44 -5.08
CA PHE A 181 0.13 19.04 -4.77
C PHE A 181 0.30 20.47 -4.29
N CYS A 182 1.23 20.75 -3.38
CA CYS A 182 1.54 22.10 -2.88
C CYS A 182 1.90 23.04 -4.03
N LEU A 183 2.80 22.63 -4.94
CA LEU A 183 3.18 23.48 -6.08
C LEU A 183 1.99 23.84 -6.97
N VAL A 184 1.14 22.87 -7.30
CA VAL A 184 -0.09 23.11 -8.07
C VAL A 184 -1.09 23.96 -7.28
N TYR A 185 -1.25 23.71 -5.99
CA TYR A 185 -2.14 24.45 -5.09
C TYR A 185 -1.76 25.93 -5.01
N PHE A 186 -0.48 26.23 -4.71
CA PHE A 186 0.00 27.61 -4.61
C PHE A 186 -0.05 28.33 -5.95
N PHE A 187 0.25 27.63 -7.05
CA PHE A 187 0.12 28.20 -8.37
C PHE A 187 -1.33 28.62 -8.67
N VAL A 188 -2.29 27.74 -8.41
CA VAL A 188 -3.72 27.97 -8.73
C VAL A 188 -4.33 29.06 -7.85
N TYR A 189 -4.03 29.09 -6.54
CA TYR A 189 -4.68 30.00 -5.60
C TYR A 189 -3.96 31.34 -5.40
N TYR A 190 -2.65 31.39 -5.60
CA TYR A 190 -1.84 32.54 -5.20
C TYR A 190 -0.98 33.06 -6.35
N PHE A 191 -0.16 32.23 -7.00
CA PHE A 191 0.82 32.76 -7.97
C PHE A 191 0.21 33.23 -9.29
N LYS A 192 -0.98 32.73 -9.67
CA LYS A 192 -1.69 33.18 -10.86
C LYS A 192 -2.03 34.68 -10.84
N THR A 193 -2.11 35.31 -9.66
CA THR A 193 -2.43 36.75 -9.53
C THR A 193 -1.18 37.66 -9.49
N GLY A 194 -0.01 37.15 -9.86
CA GLY A 194 1.27 37.87 -9.77
C GLY A 194 1.63 38.19 -8.31
N PHE A 195 2.44 39.22 -8.05
CA PHE A 195 2.91 39.56 -6.70
C PHE A 195 1.84 40.01 -5.70
N SER A 196 0.57 40.12 -6.10
CA SER A 196 -0.54 40.50 -5.22
C SER A 196 -0.80 39.50 -4.09
N PHE A 197 -0.37 38.24 -4.23
CA PHE A 197 -0.59 37.22 -3.19
C PHE A 197 0.12 37.54 -1.87
N PHE A 198 1.20 38.34 -1.88
CA PHE A 198 1.92 38.75 -0.66
C PHE A 198 1.03 39.55 0.31
N LYS A 199 -0.05 40.16 -0.19
CA LYS A 199 -1.04 40.87 0.63
C LYS A 199 -2.11 39.95 1.23
N ASN A 200 -2.19 38.69 0.80
CA ASN A 200 -3.23 37.76 1.23
C ASN A 200 -2.81 36.99 2.49
N LYS A 201 -3.41 37.30 3.65
CA LYS A 201 -3.13 36.60 4.92
C LYS A 201 -3.27 35.07 4.84
N LYS A 202 -4.13 34.56 3.96
CA LYS A 202 -4.34 33.11 3.78
C LYS A 202 -3.13 32.42 3.15
N PHE A 203 -2.36 33.13 2.31
CA PHE A 203 -1.13 32.62 1.74
C PHE A 203 -0.16 32.18 2.82
N TYR A 204 0.10 33.04 3.81
CA TYR A 204 1.04 32.74 4.90
C TYR A 204 0.58 31.59 5.79
N ARG A 205 -0.72 31.48 6.06
CA ARG A 205 -1.28 30.34 6.82
C ARG A 205 -1.08 29.02 6.07
N ASP A 206 -1.43 28.99 4.79
CA ASP A 206 -1.32 27.79 3.96
C ASP A 206 0.18 27.42 3.75
N LEU A 207 1.05 28.43 3.60
CA LEU A 207 2.50 28.27 3.50
C LEU A 207 3.09 27.72 4.80
N LEU A 208 2.73 28.30 5.95
CA LEU A 208 3.18 27.83 7.26
C LEU A 208 2.78 26.36 7.47
N TYR A 209 1.52 26.02 7.18
CA TYR A 209 1.08 24.62 7.24
C TYR A 209 1.95 23.72 6.36
N SER A 210 2.21 24.12 5.12
CA SER A 210 3.00 23.33 4.16
C SER A 210 4.45 23.14 4.62
N ILE A 211 5.07 24.19 5.16
CA ILE A 211 6.42 24.17 5.72
C ILE A 211 6.45 23.28 6.97
N CYS A 212 5.49 23.41 7.88
CA CYS A 212 5.42 22.59 9.09
C CYS A 212 5.31 21.10 8.76
N ILE A 213 4.44 20.70 7.83
CA ILE A 213 4.32 19.30 7.41
C ILE A 213 5.62 18.81 6.75
N SER A 214 6.20 19.62 5.85
CA SER A 214 7.45 19.24 5.16
C SER A 214 8.61 19.10 6.15
N ALA A 215 8.78 20.05 7.07
CA ALA A 215 9.81 20.01 8.10
C ALA A 215 9.65 18.80 9.01
N LEU A 216 8.42 18.47 9.38
CA LEU A 216 8.10 17.32 10.21
C LEU A 216 8.45 15.99 9.51
N VAL A 217 8.10 15.83 8.23
CA VAL A 217 8.42 14.64 7.43
C VAL A 217 9.92 14.53 7.15
N ILE A 218 10.58 15.62 6.77
CA ILE A 218 12.04 15.66 6.55
C ILE A 218 12.78 15.31 7.84
N ARG A 219 12.32 15.84 8.99
CA ARG A 219 12.92 15.51 10.29
C ARG A 219 12.79 14.02 10.60
N ALA A 220 11.64 13.42 10.30
CA ALA A 220 11.43 11.98 10.43
C ALA A 220 12.41 11.19 9.54
N PHE A 221 12.57 11.57 8.27
CA PHE A 221 13.52 10.93 7.36
C PHE A 221 14.97 11.02 7.87
N ILE A 222 15.42 12.21 8.25
CA ILE A 222 16.78 12.39 8.79
C ILE A 222 17.01 11.49 10.00
N PHE A 223 16.00 11.37 10.88
CA PHE A 223 16.10 10.54 12.07
C PHE A 223 16.16 9.05 11.73
N MET A 224 15.30 8.56 10.83
CA MET A 224 15.32 7.17 10.35
C MET A 224 16.65 6.81 9.68
N THR A 225 17.15 7.68 8.79
CA THR A 225 18.44 7.46 8.10
C THR A 225 19.60 7.38 9.09
N LYS A 226 19.62 8.24 10.13
CA LYS A 226 20.69 8.23 11.14
C LYS A 226 20.60 7.05 12.10
N CYS A 227 19.40 6.58 12.43
CA CYS A 227 19.21 5.57 13.47
C CYS A 227 19.29 4.13 12.95
N SER A 228 18.66 3.84 11.81
CA SER A 228 18.49 2.47 11.31
C SER A 228 18.97 2.26 9.87
N ASN A 229 19.12 3.33 9.10
CA ASN A 229 19.35 3.28 7.65
C ASN A 229 18.28 2.48 6.87
N ASP A 230 17.10 2.30 7.45
CA ASP A 230 15.97 1.49 6.93
C ASP A 230 15.37 2.04 5.62
N VAL A 231 15.72 3.28 5.25
CA VAL A 231 15.26 3.94 4.02
C VAL A 231 15.72 3.20 2.75
N VAL A 232 16.84 2.48 2.80
CA VAL A 232 17.40 1.76 1.64
C VAL A 232 16.59 0.50 1.30
N GLY A 233 16.02 -0.18 2.30
CA GLY A 233 15.31 -1.45 2.11
C GLY A 233 13.95 -1.35 1.39
N ALA A 234 13.42 -0.13 1.23
CA ALA A 234 12.09 0.12 0.67
C ALA A 234 12.11 0.57 -0.80
N GLY A 235 13.27 0.58 -1.47
CA GLY A 235 13.42 1.06 -2.83
C GLY A 235 14.29 0.16 -3.72
N THR A 236 14.43 0.57 -4.97
CA THR A 236 15.26 -0.10 -5.99
C THR A 236 16.24 0.90 -6.62
N PRO A 237 17.48 0.48 -6.92
CA PRO A 237 18.39 1.29 -7.72
C PRO A 237 18.07 1.25 -9.23
N LEU A 238 17.17 0.35 -9.68
CA LEU A 238 16.90 0.10 -11.08
C LEU A 238 15.67 0.88 -11.57
N LEU A 239 15.84 1.71 -12.59
CA LEU A 239 14.75 2.49 -13.18
C LEU A 239 13.67 1.61 -13.83
N SER A 240 14.07 0.47 -14.40
CA SER A 240 13.14 -0.52 -14.99
C SER A 240 12.13 -1.03 -13.97
N GLU A 241 12.57 -1.23 -12.73
CA GLU A 241 11.76 -1.82 -11.67
C GLU A 241 10.76 -0.86 -11.04
N PHE A 242 10.95 0.46 -11.19
CA PHE A 242 10.08 1.49 -10.62
C PHE A 242 8.61 1.33 -11.02
N PHE A 243 8.35 0.87 -12.25
CA PHE A 243 7.00 0.68 -12.79
C PHE A 243 6.48 -0.75 -12.66
N HIS A 244 7.25 -1.69 -12.10
CA HIS A 244 6.79 -3.07 -11.87
C HIS A 244 5.55 -3.12 -10.98
N VAL A 245 5.36 -2.14 -10.10
CA VAL A 245 4.16 -2.02 -9.25
C VAL A 245 2.85 -1.99 -10.06
N PHE A 246 2.86 -1.41 -11.26
CA PHE A 246 1.66 -1.30 -12.10
C PHE A 246 1.40 -2.58 -12.89
N THR A 247 2.46 -3.28 -13.27
CA THR A 247 2.38 -4.46 -14.13
C THR A 247 2.23 -5.72 -13.30
N ASP A 248 3.19 -5.99 -12.42
CA ASP A 248 3.18 -7.16 -11.53
C ASP A 248 2.08 -7.05 -10.47
N GLY A 249 1.85 -5.85 -9.93
CA GLY A 249 0.73 -5.61 -9.02
C GLY A 249 -0.63 -5.83 -9.69
N LEU A 250 -0.75 -5.55 -10.99
CA LEU A 250 -1.98 -5.86 -11.74
C LEU A 250 -2.13 -7.36 -12.00
N ILE A 251 -1.05 -8.04 -12.41
CA ILE A 251 -1.03 -9.48 -12.70
C ILE A 251 -1.19 -10.32 -11.42
N TYR A 252 -0.80 -9.77 -10.27
CA TYR A 252 -0.96 -10.38 -8.95
C TYR A 252 -0.35 -11.79 -8.86
N ARG A 253 0.82 -11.97 -9.49
CA ARG A 253 1.58 -13.25 -9.62
C ARG A 253 0.82 -14.43 -10.23
N LYS A 254 -0.31 -14.20 -10.90
CA LYS A 254 -1.10 -15.27 -11.52
C LYS A 254 -0.51 -15.75 -12.84
N LEU A 255 0.18 -14.87 -13.55
CA LEU A 255 0.90 -15.21 -14.76
C LEU A 255 2.39 -15.28 -14.43
N GLN A 256 3.01 -16.41 -14.71
CA GLN A 256 4.47 -16.54 -14.68
C GLN A 256 5.02 -15.80 -15.90
N VAL A 257 5.40 -14.55 -15.69
CA VAL A 257 5.98 -13.68 -16.72
C VAL A 257 7.47 -13.59 -16.46
N SER A 258 8.29 -13.74 -17.51
CA SER A 258 9.74 -13.54 -17.40
C SER A 258 10.06 -12.10 -17.02
N VAL A 259 11.18 -11.90 -16.33
CA VAL A 259 11.63 -10.56 -15.90
C VAL A 259 11.76 -9.60 -17.09
N ASP A 260 12.23 -10.09 -18.24
CA ASP A 260 12.33 -9.29 -19.46
C ASP A 260 10.97 -8.85 -19.98
N THR A 261 9.98 -9.74 -20.00
CA THR A 261 8.63 -9.41 -20.44
C THR A 261 7.96 -8.42 -19.49
N LEU A 262 8.18 -8.58 -18.19
CA LEU A 262 7.71 -7.64 -17.17
C LEU A 262 8.33 -6.25 -17.36
N THR A 263 9.63 -6.20 -17.68
CA THR A 263 10.36 -4.96 -17.95
C THR A 263 9.82 -4.24 -19.18
N ILE A 264 9.60 -4.98 -20.29
CA ILE A 264 9.03 -4.42 -21.53
C ILE A 264 7.61 -3.88 -21.27
N LEU A 265 6.76 -4.64 -20.59
CA LEU A 265 5.41 -4.21 -20.25
C LEU A 265 5.42 -2.95 -19.37
N SER A 266 6.35 -2.88 -18.41
CA SER A 266 6.51 -1.73 -17.52
C SER A 266 6.97 -0.50 -18.28
N GLY A 267 7.86 -0.65 -19.27
CA GLY A 267 8.24 0.41 -20.20
C GLY A 267 7.07 0.93 -21.03
N PHE A 268 6.20 0.04 -21.54
CA PHE A 268 4.99 0.43 -22.24
C PHE A 268 4.01 1.19 -21.34
N VAL A 269 3.78 0.70 -20.12
CA VAL A 269 2.94 1.37 -19.12
C VAL A 269 3.51 2.76 -18.81
N PHE A 270 4.82 2.89 -18.62
CA PHE A 270 5.45 4.18 -18.40
C PHE A 270 5.25 5.15 -19.57
N ALA A 271 5.48 4.69 -20.81
CA ALA A 271 5.24 5.51 -22.00
C ALA A 271 3.78 5.96 -22.10
N LEU A 272 2.83 5.08 -21.77
CA LEU A 272 1.41 5.41 -21.72
C LEU A 272 1.09 6.45 -20.63
N ILE A 273 1.71 6.35 -19.45
CA ILE A 273 1.58 7.34 -18.38
C ILE A 273 2.09 8.71 -18.85
N LEU A 274 3.26 8.77 -19.49
CA LEU A 274 3.81 10.01 -20.02
C LEU A 274 2.90 10.62 -21.10
N ALA A 275 2.44 9.81 -22.05
CA ALA A 275 1.56 10.25 -23.12
C ALA A 275 0.21 10.78 -22.58
N SER A 276 -0.39 10.05 -21.64
CA SER A 276 -1.62 10.45 -20.94
C SER A 276 -1.41 11.79 -20.24
N THR A 277 -0.34 11.92 -19.46
CA THR A 277 -0.06 13.12 -18.69
C THR A 277 0.20 14.34 -19.59
N ALA A 278 1.01 14.16 -20.64
CA ALA A 278 1.27 15.21 -21.63
C ALA A 278 -0.03 15.65 -22.33
N TYR A 279 -0.89 14.70 -22.72
CA TYR A 279 -2.19 14.99 -23.33
C TYR A 279 -3.08 15.82 -22.38
N GLY A 280 -3.15 15.45 -21.10
CA GLY A 280 -3.96 16.15 -20.09
C GLY A 280 -3.52 17.60 -19.85
N ILE A 281 -2.25 17.92 -20.06
CA ILE A 281 -1.72 19.29 -19.91
C ILE A 281 -1.86 20.08 -21.22
N VAL A 282 -1.32 19.54 -22.32
CA VAL A 282 -1.20 20.25 -23.61
C VAL A 282 -2.58 20.48 -24.22
N LEU A 283 -3.46 19.48 -24.15
CA LEU A 283 -4.79 19.52 -24.79
C LEU A 283 -5.91 19.90 -23.81
N ARG A 284 -5.59 20.64 -22.75
CA ARG A 284 -6.55 21.10 -21.74
C ARG A 284 -7.77 21.84 -22.29
N LYS A 285 -7.58 22.63 -23.36
CA LYS A 285 -8.66 23.37 -24.02
C LYS A 285 -9.66 22.43 -24.72
N LYS A 286 -9.19 21.27 -25.18
CA LYS A 286 -9.99 20.27 -25.92
C LYS A 286 -10.88 19.45 -24.98
N HIS A 287 -10.33 18.94 -23.87
CA HIS A 287 -11.10 18.06 -22.98
C HIS A 287 -11.85 18.79 -21.85
N ARG A 288 -11.45 20.03 -21.50
CA ARG A 288 -12.12 20.88 -20.48
C ARG A 288 -12.40 20.19 -19.14
N ASN A 289 -11.59 19.20 -18.77
CA ASN A 289 -11.73 18.44 -17.54
C ASN A 289 -10.67 18.90 -16.52
N PRO A 290 -11.06 19.66 -15.48
CA PRO A 290 -10.09 20.16 -14.50
C PRO A 290 -9.46 19.05 -13.66
N LEU A 291 -10.19 17.96 -13.38
CA LEU A 291 -9.61 16.82 -12.64
C LEU A 291 -8.45 16.21 -13.43
N TYR A 292 -8.64 16.03 -14.75
CA TYR A 292 -7.59 15.49 -15.61
C TYR A 292 -6.38 16.43 -15.70
N LEU A 293 -6.61 17.73 -15.89
CA LEU A 293 -5.54 18.73 -15.96
C LEU A 293 -4.69 18.72 -14.68
N TYR A 294 -5.33 18.85 -13.51
CA TYR A 294 -4.60 18.98 -12.26
C TYR A 294 -3.96 17.67 -11.82
N ALA A 295 -4.62 16.52 -12.03
CA ALA A 295 -3.99 15.22 -11.80
C ALA A 295 -2.76 15.04 -12.70
N SER A 296 -2.81 15.48 -13.96
CA SER A 296 -1.68 15.40 -14.88
C SER A 296 -0.53 16.30 -14.43
N CYS A 297 -0.81 17.56 -14.06
CA CYS A 297 0.22 18.46 -13.52
C CYS A 297 0.89 17.89 -12.27
N ILE A 298 0.09 17.37 -11.33
CA ILE A 298 0.62 16.73 -10.12
C ILE A 298 1.49 15.53 -10.49
N LEU A 299 1.04 14.67 -11.42
CA LEU A 299 1.78 13.47 -11.80
C LEU A 299 3.12 13.79 -12.49
N VAL A 300 3.18 14.79 -13.38
CA VAL A 300 4.48 15.24 -13.95
C VAL A 300 5.42 15.67 -12.83
N ILE A 301 4.94 16.49 -11.89
CA ILE A 301 5.80 17.02 -10.83
C ILE A 301 6.26 15.89 -9.90
N ILE A 302 5.39 14.92 -9.58
CA ILE A 302 5.77 13.72 -8.83
C ILE A 302 6.93 13.01 -9.54
N LEU A 303 6.78 12.70 -10.83
CA LEU A 303 7.80 12.00 -11.61
C LEU A 303 9.10 12.81 -11.71
N SER A 304 9.01 14.13 -11.90
CA SER A 304 10.16 15.03 -11.93
C SER A 304 10.91 15.06 -10.61
N VAL A 305 10.20 15.14 -9.47
CA VAL A 305 10.82 15.17 -8.14
C VAL A 305 11.43 13.80 -7.81
N THR A 306 10.77 12.70 -8.16
CA THR A 306 11.34 11.35 -7.99
C THR A 306 12.59 11.17 -8.86
N ALA A 307 12.57 11.62 -10.12
CA ALA A 307 13.74 11.59 -10.99
C ALA A 307 14.88 12.47 -10.46
N LEU A 308 14.59 13.67 -9.96
CA LEU A 308 15.57 14.55 -9.33
C LEU A 308 16.22 13.87 -8.12
N ASN A 309 15.42 13.24 -7.26
CA ASN A 309 15.89 12.48 -6.10
C ASN A 309 16.82 11.32 -6.48
N TYR A 310 16.49 10.62 -7.56
CA TYR A 310 17.32 9.53 -8.06
C TYR A 310 18.63 10.04 -8.70
N PHE A 311 18.54 10.95 -9.68
CA PHE A 311 19.70 11.37 -10.47
C PHE A 311 20.62 12.36 -9.75
N CYS A 312 20.06 13.28 -8.95
CA CYS A 312 20.84 14.34 -8.30
C CYS A 312 21.21 14.04 -6.85
N PHE A 313 20.39 13.25 -6.14
CA PHE A 313 20.61 12.94 -4.73
C PHE A 313 20.94 11.46 -4.47
N HIS A 314 21.04 10.64 -5.52
CA HIS A 314 21.36 9.21 -5.45
C HIS A 314 20.45 8.43 -4.49
N LEU A 315 19.20 8.86 -4.34
CA LEU A 315 18.20 8.14 -3.54
C LEU A 315 17.64 6.97 -4.35
N VAL A 316 17.35 5.85 -3.67
CA VAL A 316 16.67 4.72 -4.30
C VAL A 316 15.26 5.10 -4.74
N LEU A 317 14.80 4.52 -5.86
CA LEU A 317 13.44 4.75 -6.37
C LEU A 317 12.43 3.98 -5.52
N PRO A 318 11.24 4.54 -5.24
CA PRO A 318 10.18 3.81 -4.55
C PRO A 318 9.80 2.53 -5.30
N TYR A 319 9.81 1.38 -4.64
CA TYR A 319 9.54 0.08 -5.24
C TYR A 319 8.34 -0.62 -4.60
N TYR A 320 7.53 -1.31 -5.42
CA TYR A 320 6.28 -1.96 -5.00
C TYR A 320 5.43 -1.07 -4.09
N ARG A 321 5.29 -1.44 -2.82
CA ARG A 321 4.38 -0.80 -1.86
C ARG A 321 4.71 0.67 -1.67
N SER A 322 6.00 1.02 -1.70
CA SER A 322 6.41 2.42 -1.54
C SER A 322 6.06 3.28 -2.76
N ALA A 323 5.70 2.70 -3.91
CA ALA A 323 5.24 3.41 -5.11
C ALA A 323 3.70 3.57 -5.19
N VAL A 324 2.94 3.03 -4.23
CA VAL A 324 1.46 3.07 -4.23
C VAL A 324 0.88 4.49 -4.28
N PHE A 325 1.62 5.52 -3.84
CA PHE A 325 1.21 6.93 -3.95
C PHE A 325 1.00 7.41 -5.40
N LEU A 326 1.54 6.70 -6.39
CA LEU A 326 1.31 7.00 -7.81
C LEU A 326 -0.07 6.58 -8.30
N PHE A 327 -0.75 5.67 -7.58
CA PHE A 327 -1.94 4.99 -8.09
C PHE A 327 -3.11 5.93 -8.41
N PRO A 328 -3.61 6.79 -7.49
CA PRO A 328 -4.80 7.59 -7.77
C PRO A 328 -4.60 8.57 -8.94
N THR A 329 -3.46 9.26 -8.99
CA THR A 329 -3.16 10.23 -10.07
C THR A 329 -2.97 9.53 -11.41
N THR A 330 -2.27 8.40 -11.43
CA THR A 330 -2.08 7.59 -12.65
C THR A 330 -3.39 7.04 -13.18
N ALA A 331 -4.22 6.47 -12.30
CA ALA A 331 -5.55 5.96 -12.65
C ALA A 331 -6.44 7.07 -13.22
N ILE A 332 -6.49 8.24 -12.57
CA ILE A 332 -7.26 9.38 -13.06
C ILE A 332 -6.80 9.82 -14.45
N CYS A 333 -5.48 9.92 -14.66
CA CYS A 333 -4.91 10.32 -15.95
C CYS A 333 -5.26 9.29 -17.03
N PHE A 334 -5.09 7.99 -16.76
CA PHE A 334 -5.43 6.92 -17.70
C PHE A 334 -6.90 6.94 -18.09
N ILE A 335 -7.82 6.95 -17.12
CA ILE A 335 -9.27 6.97 -17.37
C ILE A 335 -9.65 8.20 -18.22
N CYS A 336 -9.14 9.38 -17.85
CA CYS A 336 -9.47 10.62 -18.56
C CYS A 336 -8.84 10.65 -19.96
N PHE A 337 -7.66 10.05 -20.13
CA PHE A 337 -6.99 9.93 -21.41
C PHE A 337 -7.80 9.09 -22.40
N ILE A 338 -8.20 7.88 -22.01
CA ILE A 338 -9.02 7.00 -22.87
C ILE A 338 -10.32 7.72 -23.27
N ASN A 339 -10.97 8.39 -22.32
CA ASN A 339 -12.19 9.16 -22.63
C ASN A 339 -11.95 10.33 -23.60
N ALA A 340 -10.82 11.02 -23.48
CA ALA A 340 -10.53 12.21 -24.28
C ALA A 340 -9.87 11.89 -25.64
N LEU A 341 -9.19 10.75 -25.77
CA LEU A 341 -8.46 10.34 -26.97
C LEU A 341 -9.40 9.78 -28.04
N ILE A 342 -10.27 8.85 -27.66
CA ILE A 342 -11.12 8.13 -28.61
C ILE A 342 -12.35 8.98 -28.94
N LYS A 343 -12.39 9.56 -30.15
CA LYS A 343 -13.52 10.39 -30.60
C LYS A 343 -14.73 9.56 -31.05
N ASN A 344 -14.49 8.43 -31.72
CA ASN A 344 -15.56 7.56 -32.20
C ASN A 344 -16.27 6.92 -30.99
N ILE A 345 -17.59 7.15 -30.87
CA ILE A 345 -18.36 6.72 -29.71
C ILE A 345 -18.45 5.20 -29.56
N LEU A 346 -18.52 4.46 -30.68
CA LEU A 346 -18.58 2.99 -30.66
C LEU A 346 -17.24 2.43 -30.21
N LEU A 347 -16.13 2.88 -30.81
CA LEU A 347 -14.79 2.44 -30.42
C LEU A 347 -14.48 2.78 -28.95
N LYS A 348 -14.91 3.96 -28.49
CA LYS A 348 -14.77 4.37 -27.08
C LYS A 348 -15.48 3.39 -26.15
N LYS A 349 -16.75 3.08 -26.44
CA LYS A 349 -17.54 2.11 -25.66
C LYS A 349 -16.85 0.75 -25.64
N MET A 350 -16.49 0.21 -26.81
CA MET A 350 -15.82 -1.09 -26.92
C MET A 350 -14.52 -1.13 -26.10
N ALA A 351 -13.67 -0.12 -26.24
CA ALA A 351 -12.42 -0.05 -25.48
C ALA A 351 -12.66 -0.02 -23.96
N MET A 352 -13.56 0.85 -23.48
CA MET A 352 -13.83 0.97 -22.05
C MET A 352 -14.49 -0.29 -21.47
N TYR A 353 -15.47 -0.88 -22.15
CA TYR A 353 -16.08 -2.14 -21.72
C TYR A 353 -15.07 -3.28 -21.71
N SER A 354 -14.22 -3.39 -22.73
CA SER A 354 -13.21 -4.45 -22.81
C SER A 354 -12.18 -4.33 -21.68
N ILE A 355 -11.65 -3.12 -21.44
CA ILE A 355 -10.71 -2.88 -20.34
C ILE A 355 -11.38 -3.18 -18.99
N SER A 356 -12.61 -2.70 -18.77
CA SER A 356 -13.36 -2.99 -17.54
C SER A 356 -13.58 -4.49 -17.34
N LEU A 357 -13.95 -5.22 -18.40
CA LEU A 357 -14.18 -6.66 -18.34
C LEU A 357 -12.88 -7.41 -18.00
N LEU A 358 -11.76 -7.06 -18.63
CA LEU A 358 -10.47 -7.68 -18.35
C LEU A 358 -10.03 -7.44 -16.91
N LEU A 359 -10.18 -6.21 -16.40
CA LEU A 359 -9.88 -5.88 -15.01
C LEU A 359 -10.80 -6.62 -14.02
N PHE A 360 -12.08 -6.74 -14.36
CA PHE A 360 -13.04 -7.49 -13.55
C PHE A 360 -12.70 -8.98 -13.50
N ILE A 361 -12.39 -9.60 -14.65
CA ILE A 361 -11.95 -11.00 -14.73
C ILE A 361 -10.66 -11.20 -13.92
N ASN A 362 -9.67 -10.31 -14.09
CA ASN A 362 -8.43 -10.36 -13.34
C ASN A 362 -8.67 -10.27 -11.83
N PHE A 363 -9.56 -9.37 -11.39
CA PHE A 363 -9.97 -9.28 -9.99
C PHE A 363 -10.60 -10.58 -9.50
N LEU A 364 -11.55 -11.16 -10.23
CA LEU A 364 -12.20 -12.42 -9.85
C LEU A 364 -11.18 -13.56 -9.65
N PHE A 365 -10.19 -13.69 -10.54
CA PHE A 365 -9.11 -14.68 -10.39
C PHE A 365 -8.11 -14.37 -9.27
N SER A 366 -8.09 -13.12 -8.79
CA SER A 366 -7.19 -12.65 -7.74
C SER A 366 -7.84 -12.60 -6.36
N ILE A 367 -9.14 -12.90 -6.25
CA ILE A 367 -9.83 -13.00 -4.95
C ILE A 367 -9.12 -14.04 -4.09
N ASN A 368 -8.71 -13.62 -2.89
CA ASN A 368 -8.04 -14.47 -1.92
C ASN A 368 -8.26 -13.90 -0.50
N PHE A 369 -8.36 -14.76 0.51
CA PHE A 369 -8.59 -14.36 1.90
C PHE A 369 -7.46 -14.75 2.87
N LYS A 370 -6.39 -15.38 2.37
CA LYS A 370 -5.33 -15.96 3.20
C LYS A 370 -4.05 -15.13 3.22
N TRP A 371 -3.70 -14.51 2.10
CA TRP A 371 -2.44 -13.80 1.96
C TRP A 371 -2.59 -12.41 1.34
N VAL A 372 -1.50 -11.65 1.31
CA VAL A 372 -1.34 -10.41 0.54
C VAL A 372 -0.04 -10.51 -0.25
N PHE A 373 0.02 -9.85 -1.40
CA PHE A 373 1.07 -9.99 -2.41
C PHE A 373 2.50 -9.92 -1.83
N ASP A 374 2.77 -8.90 -1.01
CA ASP A 374 4.10 -8.70 -0.40
C ASP A 374 4.40 -9.67 0.75
N PHE A 375 3.39 -10.24 1.37
CA PHE A 375 3.50 -10.99 2.63
C PHE A 375 2.93 -12.40 2.53
N TYR A 376 2.99 -13.00 1.33
CA TYR A 376 2.45 -14.34 1.10
C TYR A 376 3.10 -15.40 1.99
N ILE A 377 4.36 -15.19 2.38
CA ILE A 377 5.14 -16.05 3.27
C ILE A 377 4.43 -16.26 4.63
N GLN A 378 3.62 -15.30 5.07
CA GLN A 378 2.99 -15.28 6.39
C GLN A 378 1.56 -15.85 6.40
N ALA A 379 1.08 -16.38 5.28
CA ALA A 379 -0.31 -16.80 5.10
C ALA A 379 -0.79 -17.89 6.08
N ASN A 380 0.14 -18.71 6.59
CA ASN A 380 -0.13 -19.88 7.40
C ASN A 380 0.44 -19.78 8.83
N LEU A 381 0.75 -18.56 9.30
CA LEU A 381 1.38 -18.36 10.61
C LEU A 381 0.53 -18.92 11.75
N LYS A 382 -0.72 -18.48 11.85
CA LYS A 382 -1.63 -18.88 12.92
C LYS A 382 -1.91 -20.37 12.85
N ASP A 383 -2.15 -20.90 11.67
CA ASP A 383 -2.45 -22.32 11.48
C ASP A 383 -1.24 -23.20 11.84
N SER A 384 -0.01 -22.73 11.56
CA SER A 384 1.22 -23.41 11.95
C SER A 384 1.39 -23.46 13.46
N PHE A 385 1.22 -22.32 14.14
CA PHE A 385 1.38 -22.25 15.59
C PHE A 385 0.25 -22.94 16.35
N THR A 386 -0.99 -22.84 15.85
CA THR A 386 -2.12 -23.59 16.41
C THR A 386 -1.97 -25.10 16.22
N TYR A 387 -1.32 -25.55 15.14
CA TYR A 387 -0.98 -26.96 15.00
C TYR A 387 0.05 -27.40 16.05
N LEU A 388 1.14 -26.65 16.21
CA LEU A 388 2.19 -26.96 17.19
C LEU A 388 1.68 -27.00 18.63
N GLU A 389 0.80 -26.06 19.00
CA GLU A 389 0.13 -26.05 20.30
C GLU A 389 -0.67 -27.34 20.54
N LYS A 390 -1.40 -27.80 19.52
CA LYS A 390 -2.20 -29.04 19.60
C LYS A 390 -1.34 -30.29 19.70
N GLU A 391 -0.19 -30.31 19.04
CA GLU A 391 0.80 -31.40 19.14
C GLU A 391 1.58 -31.38 20.47
N GLY A 392 1.33 -30.39 21.33
CA GLY A 392 2.01 -30.27 22.62
C GLY A 392 3.49 -29.93 22.49
N ALA A 393 3.85 -29.18 21.43
CA ALA A 393 5.20 -28.69 21.25
C ALA A 393 5.67 -27.86 22.45
N ARG A 394 6.97 -27.88 22.77
CA ARG A 394 7.52 -27.16 23.94
C ARG A 394 8.59 -26.15 23.57
N HIS A 395 9.48 -26.49 22.65
CA HIS A 395 10.62 -25.73 22.18
C HIS A 395 10.70 -25.83 20.65
N VAL A 396 10.30 -24.75 19.97
CA VAL A 396 10.13 -24.74 18.53
C VAL A 396 11.18 -23.87 17.85
N GLY A 397 11.90 -24.43 16.89
CA GLY A 397 12.73 -23.66 15.97
C GLY A 397 11.87 -23.05 14.85
N ILE A 398 11.91 -21.74 14.65
CA ILE A 398 11.04 -21.04 13.69
C ILE A 398 11.89 -20.31 12.65
N SER A 399 11.57 -20.46 11.36
CA SER A 399 12.27 -19.75 10.31
C SER A 399 12.19 -18.22 10.48
N PRO A 400 13.22 -17.45 10.07
CA PRO A 400 13.27 -16.00 10.29
C PRO A 400 12.06 -15.24 9.74
N GLU A 401 11.52 -15.68 8.59
CA GLU A 401 10.40 -15.05 7.90
C GLU A 401 9.10 -15.13 8.71
N LEU A 402 8.96 -16.18 9.52
CA LEU A 402 7.78 -16.47 10.33
C LEU A 402 7.95 -15.99 11.78
N TYR A 403 9.20 -15.94 12.26
CA TYR A 403 9.52 -15.63 13.65
C TYR A 403 9.06 -14.23 14.09
N GLY A 404 9.10 -13.24 13.19
CA GLY A 404 8.63 -11.89 13.50
C GLY A 404 7.15 -11.85 13.89
N GLY A 405 6.29 -12.59 13.19
CA GLY A 405 4.85 -12.69 13.53
C GLY A 405 4.62 -13.38 14.87
N TYR A 406 5.34 -14.49 15.11
CA TYR A 406 5.33 -15.22 16.38
C TYR A 406 5.68 -14.30 17.56
N ARG A 407 6.87 -13.70 17.53
CA ARG A 407 7.43 -12.91 18.63
C ARG A 407 6.67 -11.61 18.84
N ASN A 408 6.41 -10.86 17.77
CA ASN A 408 5.96 -9.48 17.89
C ASN A 408 4.43 -9.37 18.05
N TYR A 409 3.66 -10.36 17.60
CA TYR A 409 2.20 -10.36 17.73
C TYR A 409 1.69 -11.51 18.60
N TYR A 410 1.83 -12.77 18.17
CA TYR A 410 1.14 -13.88 18.85
C TYR A 410 1.57 -14.05 20.31
N GLN A 411 2.87 -14.04 20.58
CA GLN A 411 3.42 -14.09 21.94
C GLN A 411 3.08 -12.87 22.79
N MET A 412 2.78 -11.74 22.13
CA MET A 412 2.43 -10.51 22.80
C MET A 412 0.94 -10.38 23.07
N THR A 413 0.07 -11.01 22.29
CA THR A 413 -1.38 -10.89 22.48
C THR A 413 -1.88 -11.76 23.62
N TRP A 414 -2.84 -11.27 24.40
CA TRP A 414 -3.44 -12.05 25.48
C TRP A 414 -4.26 -13.24 24.97
N LYS A 415 -4.86 -13.10 23.78
CA LYS A 415 -5.79 -14.08 23.20
C LYS A 415 -5.10 -15.22 22.43
N TYR A 416 -3.91 -14.97 21.88
CA TYR A 416 -3.21 -15.93 21.02
C TYR A 416 -1.80 -16.24 21.53
N HIS A 417 -1.60 -16.15 22.84
CA HIS A 417 -0.35 -16.57 23.46
C HIS A 417 -0.24 -18.11 23.39
N TYR A 418 0.74 -18.59 22.64
CA TYR A 418 1.03 -20.02 22.52
C TYR A 418 1.94 -20.44 23.69
N SER A 419 1.73 -21.64 24.22
CA SER A 419 2.43 -22.13 25.42
C SER A 419 3.86 -22.61 25.15
N PHE A 420 4.15 -22.97 23.90
CA PHE A 420 5.48 -23.37 23.48
C PHE A 420 6.44 -22.17 23.40
N PHE A 421 7.72 -22.45 23.64
CA PHE A 421 8.79 -21.48 23.49
C PHE A 421 9.40 -21.56 22.09
N GLY A 422 9.16 -20.54 21.28
CA GLY A 422 9.72 -20.39 19.93
C GLY A 422 11.01 -19.57 19.89
N GLU A 423 12.00 -20.06 19.15
CA GLU A 423 13.26 -19.35 18.87
C GLU A 423 13.54 -19.29 17.37
N PRO A 424 14.25 -18.25 16.88
CA PRO A 424 14.61 -18.16 15.49
C PRO A 424 15.70 -19.20 15.16
N ILE A 425 15.55 -19.88 14.04
CA ILE A 425 16.61 -20.72 13.46
C ILE A 425 17.26 -20.04 12.26
N HIS A 426 18.48 -20.48 11.92
CA HIS A 426 19.24 -19.93 10.80
C HIS A 426 18.98 -20.73 9.53
N THR A 427 18.12 -20.22 8.66
CA THR A 427 17.88 -20.77 7.31
C THR A 427 18.56 -19.96 6.21
N ASN A 428 19.01 -18.72 6.49
CA ASN A 428 19.44 -17.77 5.45
C ASN A 428 20.96 -17.44 5.47
N LEU A 429 21.78 -18.15 6.24
CA LEU A 429 23.23 -17.90 6.35
C LEU A 429 24.04 -19.09 5.82
N PRO A 430 24.39 -19.12 4.52
CA PRO A 430 25.13 -20.25 3.96
C PRO A 430 26.59 -20.37 4.43
N LYS A 431 27.22 -19.33 5.03
CA LYS A 431 28.61 -19.41 5.51
C LYS A 431 28.85 -18.45 6.67
N GLY A 432 28.92 -18.96 7.90
CA GLY A 432 29.31 -18.15 9.07
C GLY A 432 29.35 -18.97 10.35
N ILE A 433 30.48 -18.92 11.06
CA ILE A 433 30.70 -19.60 12.34
C ILE A 433 29.93 -18.82 13.42
N SER A 434 28.67 -19.19 13.70
CA SER A 434 28.05 -18.83 14.97
C SER A 434 28.57 -19.76 16.05
N LYS A 435 28.80 -19.22 17.26
CA LYS A 435 29.31 -19.95 18.43
C LYS A 435 28.36 -21.06 18.91
N ASN A 436 27.10 -21.05 18.46
CA ASN A 436 26.07 -22.02 18.87
C ASN A 436 25.90 -23.13 17.82
N LYS A 437 27.01 -23.78 17.43
CA LYS A 437 26.92 -25.04 16.69
C LYS A 437 26.23 -26.05 17.60
N ASN A 438 25.04 -26.52 17.21
CA ASN A 438 24.31 -27.68 17.76
C ASN A 438 23.05 -27.44 18.63
N ARG A 439 22.25 -26.40 18.34
CA ARG A 439 20.95 -26.23 19.03
C ARG A 439 19.79 -27.06 18.46
N LEU A 440 19.97 -27.79 17.35
CA LEU A 440 18.83 -28.50 16.76
C LEU A 440 18.27 -29.60 17.64
N LYS A 441 19.12 -30.28 18.41
CA LYS A 441 18.71 -31.30 19.39
C LYS A 441 17.86 -30.73 20.54
N GLU A 442 17.88 -29.42 20.74
CA GLU A 442 17.11 -28.76 21.80
C GLU A 442 15.64 -28.58 21.41
N PHE A 443 15.36 -28.45 20.11
CA PHE A 443 13.99 -28.29 19.61
C PHE A 443 13.28 -29.65 19.51
N ASP A 444 12.00 -29.69 19.86
CA ASP A 444 11.11 -30.81 19.55
C ASP A 444 10.45 -30.65 18.17
N HIS A 445 10.23 -29.42 17.72
CA HIS A 445 9.68 -29.13 16.40
C HIS A 445 10.41 -27.99 15.69
N ILE A 446 10.36 -27.99 14.37
CA ILE A 446 10.88 -26.93 13.53
C ILE A 446 9.84 -26.53 12.50
N VAL A 447 9.62 -25.21 12.34
CA VAL A 447 8.80 -24.62 11.29
C VAL A 447 9.71 -24.00 10.25
N LEU A 448 9.69 -24.53 9.03
CA LEU A 448 10.50 -24.10 7.90
C LEU A 448 9.64 -23.43 6.83
N PHE A 449 10.17 -22.38 6.22
CA PHE A 449 9.63 -21.78 5.01
C PHE A 449 10.58 -22.06 3.83
N PRO A 450 10.08 -22.31 2.60
CA PRO A 450 10.94 -22.55 1.44
C PRO A 450 11.80 -21.34 1.06
N PRO A 451 13.02 -21.54 0.53
CA PRO A 451 13.70 -22.82 0.36
C PRO A 451 14.17 -23.37 1.71
N TYR A 452 13.98 -24.67 1.95
CA TYR A 452 14.34 -25.34 3.22
C TYR A 452 15.86 -25.52 3.37
N ASP A 453 16.62 -24.43 3.34
CA ASP A 453 18.08 -24.48 3.47
C ASP A 453 18.47 -24.73 4.93
N MET A 454 18.72 -26.01 5.23
CA MET A 454 19.24 -26.48 6.50
C MET A 454 20.75 -26.76 6.43
N SER A 455 21.46 -26.25 5.41
CA SER A 455 22.89 -26.52 5.19
C SER A 455 23.76 -26.12 6.38
N TYR A 456 23.35 -25.05 7.09
CA TYR A 456 23.97 -24.60 8.34
C TYR A 456 24.05 -25.70 9.41
N TYR A 457 23.12 -26.66 9.39
CA TYR A 457 22.97 -27.67 10.42
C TYR A 457 23.42 -29.08 10.01
N LYS A 458 24.07 -29.26 8.86
CA LYS A 458 24.46 -30.58 8.30
C LYS A 458 25.16 -31.55 9.26
N ASN A 459 25.89 -31.03 10.26
CA ASN A 459 26.63 -31.85 11.22
C ASN A 459 25.84 -32.20 12.48
N ASN A 460 24.56 -31.83 12.57
CA ASN A 460 23.70 -32.22 13.68
C ASN A 460 23.22 -33.66 13.47
N GLN A 461 23.55 -34.55 14.40
CA GLN A 461 22.99 -35.90 14.48
C GLN A 461 21.54 -35.85 14.97
N VAL A 462 20.64 -35.34 14.14
CA VAL A 462 19.19 -35.29 14.39
C VAL A 462 18.45 -35.91 13.22
N LYS A 463 17.42 -36.69 13.52
CA LYS A 463 16.47 -37.17 12.51
C LYS A 463 15.25 -36.26 12.50
N PHE A 464 14.78 -35.92 11.31
CA PHE A 464 13.54 -35.19 11.12
C PHE A 464 12.44 -36.13 10.63
N THR A 465 11.24 -35.94 11.16
CA THR A 465 10.02 -36.52 10.58
C THR A 465 9.14 -35.36 10.12
N ALA A 466 8.79 -35.33 8.83
CA ALA A 466 7.83 -34.36 8.33
C ALA A 466 6.44 -34.68 8.88
N GLU A 467 5.81 -33.71 9.54
CA GLU A 467 4.48 -33.89 10.13
C GLU A 467 3.40 -33.19 9.33
N LYS A 468 3.66 -31.95 8.87
CA LYS A 468 2.66 -31.16 8.17
C LYS A 468 3.28 -30.22 7.13
N ILE A 469 2.63 -30.12 5.98
CA ILE A 469 2.96 -29.15 4.93
C ILE A 469 1.73 -28.30 4.67
N PHE A 470 1.89 -26.98 4.69
CA PHE A 470 0.84 -26.04 4.31
C PHE A 470 0.95 -25.70 2.82
N PRO A 471 -0.03 -26.10 1.98
CA PRO A 471 0.11 -26.07 0.54
C PRO A 471 0.23 -24.66 -0.04
N GLU A 472 -0.31 -23.63 0.63
CA GLU A 472 -0.31 -22.26 0.13
C GLU A 472 1.08 -21.61 0.15
N THR A 473 1.89 -21.94 1.15
CA THR A 473 3.22 -21.36 1.35
C THR A 473 4.34 -22.37 1.14
N GLY A 474 4.03 -23.66 1.14
CA GLY A 474 5.00 -24.71 1.36
C GLY A 474 5.62 -24.64 2.75
N THR A 475 4.96 -24.08 3.77
CA THR A 475 5.52 -24.11 5.13
C THR A 475 5.53 -25.55 5.63
N LEU A 476 6.67 -26.02 6.12
CA LEU A 476 6.88 -27.40 6.55
C LEU A 476 7.13 -27.44 8.06
N ILE A 477 6.38 -28.28 8.78
CA ILE A 477 6.60 -28.60 10.18
C ILE A 477 7.31 -29.96 10.26
N LEU A 478 8.47 -29.95 10.92
CA LEU A 478 9.29 -31.12 11.19
C LEU A 478 9.29 -31.41 12.69
N LYS A 479 9.19 -32.68 13.06
CA LYS A 479 9.51 -33.16 14.40
C LYS A 479 10.96 -33.59 14.47
N VAL A 480 11.66 -33.15 15.51
CA VAL A 480 13.06 -33.50 15.76
C VAL A 480 13.10 -34.72 16.67
N ARG A 481 13.89 -35.72 16.28
CA ARG A 481 14.21 -36.87 17.12
C ARG A 481 15.71 -36.90 17.35
N ALA A 482 16.10 -37.01 18.62
CA ALA A 482 17.48 -37.35 18.97
C ALA A 482 17.75 -38.78 18.48
N ASP A 483 18.91 -38.97 17.84
CA ASP A 483 19.42 -40.29 17.49
C ASP A 483 19.80 -41.10 18.73
#